data_AF-A0A1I1AXI2-F1
#
_entry.id   AF-A0A1I1AXI2-F1
#
_cell.length_a   1.000
_cell.length_b   1.000
_cell.length_c   1.000
_cell.angle_alpha   90.00
_cell.angle_beta   90.00
_cell.angle_gamma   90.00
#
_symmetry.space_group_name_H-M   'P 1'
#
loop_
_entity.id
_entity.type
_entity.pdbx_description
1 polymer ?
#
loop_
_entity_poly.entity_id
_entity_poly.type
_entity_poly.pdbx_seq_one_letter_code
_entity_poly.pdbx_strand_id
1 'polypeptide(L)'
;MRFLLMFLVALACVALFAVGAPSVLVGIAEQGHADDAYVVGFVPDADCGDDHELYLRVMDATVLDCAPAGVSGSGQISLPGFTAAQEEELETLAANLGMDGLSAEEQQEIQRRVDEVAASVPQASRPYGDQAVWGAGRAWLGAGMVVAAVLGLIATFRFGPAGVSSSR
;
A
#
# COMPACT_ATOMS: atom_id res chain seq x y z
N MET A 1 33.34 32.15 4.59
CA MET A 1 32.28 31.87 3.59
C MET A 1 32.22 30.40 3.18
N ARG A 2 33.32 29.77 2.76
CA ARG A 2 33.34 28.37 2.29
C ARG A 2 32.88 27.34 3.35
N PHE A 3 33.32 27.48 4.60
CA PHE A 3 32.87 26.63 5.72
C PHE A 3 31.38 26.76 6.03
N LEU A 4 30.85 27.98 6.01
CA LEU A 4 29.42 28.24 6.26
C LEU A 4 28.54 27.61 5.16
N LEU A 5 28.97 27.67 3.90
CA LEU A 5 28.27 26.99 2.80
C LEU A 5 28.29 25.47 2.95
N MET A 6 29.42 24.86 3.32
CA MET A 6 29.51 23.42 3.56
C MET A 6 28.62 22.98 4.72
N PHE A 7 28.58 23.77 5.80
CA PHE A 7 27.70 23.50 6.94
C PHE A 7 26.22 23.54 6.55
N LEU A 8 25.80 24.56 5.77
CA LEU A 8 24.42 24.66 5.28
C LEU A 8 24.05 23.51 4.34
N VAL A 9 24.97 23.09 3.46
CA VAL A 9 24.76 21.93 2.57
C VAL A 9 24.62 20.64 3.38
N ALA A 10 25.47 20.42 4.38
CA ALA A 10 25.37 19.25 5.25
C ALA A 10 24.03 19.23 6.01
N LEU A 11 23.59 20.37 6.55
CA LEU A 11 22.30 20.51 7.23
C LEU A 11 21.13 20.23 6.28
N ALA A 12 21.18 20.75 5.06
CA ALA A 12 20.17 20.50 4.04
C ALA A 12 20.11 19.01 3.65
N CYS A 13 21.26 18.35 3.49
CA CYS A 13 21.31 16.90 3.22
C CYS A 13 20.72 16.07 4.36
N VAL A 14 21.03 16.41 5.62
CA VAL A 14 20.48 15.72 6.79
C VAL A 14 18.96 15.89 6.85
N ALA A 15 18.44 17.11 6.63
CA ALA A 15 17.00 17.36 6.58
C ALA A 15 16.32 16.59 5.43
N LEU A 16 16.92 16.60 4.23
CA LEU A 16 16.44 15.83 3.08
C LEU A 16 16.39 14.33 3.37
N PHE A 17 17.41 13.78 4.02
CA PHE A 17 17.42 12.37 4.40
C PHE A 17 16.36 12.05 5.46
N ALA A 18 16.24 12.89 6.50
CA ALA A 18 15.30 12.71 7.59
C ALA A 18 13.83 12.76 7.13
N VAL A 19 13.51 13.52 6.08
CA VAL A 19 12.17 13.57 5.47
C VAL A 19 12.00 12.52 4.37
N GLY A 20 13.04 12.28 3.58
CA GLY A 20 13.01 11.35 2.45
C GLY A 20 12.85 9.89 2.89
N ALA A 21 13.61 9.44 3.89
CA ALA A 21 13.57 8.06 4.37
C ALA A 21 12.18 7.61 4.88
N PRO A 22 11.49 8.33 5.79
CA PRO A 22 10.14 7.95 6.18
C PRO A 22 9.14 8.07 5.02
N SER A 23 9.33 9.00 4.08
CA SER A 23 8.47 9.07 2.89
C SER A 23 8.60 7.84 2.00
N VAL A 24 9.80 7.25 1.89
CA VAL A 24 10.02 5.96 1.21
C VAL A 24 9.31 4.83 1.95
N LEU A 25 9.51 4.73 3.27
CA LEU A 25 8.91 3.65 4.06
C LEU A 25 7.39 3.71 4.04
N VAL A 26 6.80 4.90 4.21
CA VAL A 26 5.36 5.12 4.10
C VAL A 26 4.88 4.83 2.69
N GLY A 27 5.59 5.26 1.65
CA GLY A 27 5.24 4.96 0.27
C GLY A 27 5.24 3.45 -0.06
N ILE A 28 6.20 2.69 0.50
CA ILE A 28 6.26 1.22 0.34
C ILE A 28 5.14 0.55 1.14
N ALA A 29 4.87 1.01 2.36
CA ALA A 29 3.77 0.48 3.17
C ALA A 29 2.40 0.75 2.51
N GLU A 30 2.21 1.94 1.94
CA GLU A 30 1.03 2.31 1.16
C GLU A 30 0.88 1.47 -0.12
N GLN A 31 1.97 1.06 -0.75
CA GLN A 31 1.92 0.11 -1.87
C GLN A 31 1.44 -1.28 -1.43
N GLY A 32 1.85 -1.76 -0.25
CA GLY A 32 1.37 -3.04 0.28
C GLY A 32 -0.15 -3.06 0.47
N HIS A 33 -0.71 -2.01 1.08
CA HIS A 33 -2.17 -1.90 1.25
C HIS A 33 -2.94 -1.69 -0.07
N ALA A 34 -2.29 -1.24 -1.14
CA ALA A 34 -2.89 -1.17 -2.47
C ALA A 34 -3.14 -2.56 -3.06
N ASP A 35 -2.16 -3.44 -2.88
CA ASP A 35 -2.20 -4.79 -3.39
C ASP A 35 -3.21 -5.63 -2.59
N ASP A 36 -3.40 -5.34 -1.29
CA ASP A 36 -4.35 -6.02 -0.42
C ASP A 36 -5.80 -5.52 -0.53
N ALA A 37 -6.05 -4.37 -1.18
CA ALA A 37 -7.38 -3.77 -1.25
C ALA A 37 -8.42 -4.61 -2.01
N TYR A 38 -7.96 -5.54 -2.87
CA TYR A 38 -8.80 -6.49 -3.59
C TYR A 38 -8.49 -7.95 -3.21
N VAL A 39 -7.74 -8.17 -2.13
CA VAL A 39 -7.47 -9.52 -1.61
C VAL A 39 -8.61 -9.91 -0.68
N VAL A 40 -9.14 -11.10 -0.89
CA VAL A 40 -10.23 -11.66 -0.09
C VAL A 40 -9.64 -12.48 1.06
N GLY A 41 -9.98 -12.09 2.29
CA GLY A 41 -9.62 -12.82 3.50
C GLY A 41 -10.55 -14.02 3.70
N PHE A 42 -10.01 -15.24 3.61
CA PHE A 42 -10.78 -16.46 3.90
C PHE A 42 -10.54 -16.91 5.34
N VAL A 43 -11.58 -16.87 6.17
CA VAL A 43 -11.48 -17.19 7.60
C VAL A 43 -12.44 -18.31 7.99
N PRO A 44 -12.04 -19.23 8.89
CA PRO A 44 -12.90 -20.34 9.30
C PRO A 44 -14.09 -19.89 10.16
N ASP A 45 -13.92 -18.83 10.95
CA ASP A 45 -14.90 -18.26 11.88
C ASP A 45 -15.06 -16.75 11.66
N ALA A 46 -15.84 -16.07 12.50
CA ALA A 46 -16.01 -14.61 12.48
C ALA A 46 -14.81 -13.83 13.05
N ASP A 47 -13.59 -14.34 12.86
CA ASP A 47 -12.37 -13.66 13.31
C ASP A 47 -11.87 -12.76 12.18
N CYS A 48 -12.11 -11.46 12.37
CA CYS A 48 -11.78 -10.42 11.41
C CYS A 48 -10.43 -9.79 11.79
N GLY A 49 -9.50 -9.76 10.84
CA GLY A 49 -8.34 -8.87 10.92
C GLY A 49 -8.67 -7.47 10.42
N ASP A 50 -7.70 -6.56 10.50
CA ASP A 50 -7.76 -5.22 9.88
C ASP A 50 -6.98 -5.20 8.54
N ASP A 51 -6.66 -6.37 7.97
CA ASP A 51 -5.72 -6.56 6.87
C ASP A 51 -6.37 -6.67 5.46
N HIS A 52 -7.69 -6.91 5.37
CA HIS A 52 -8.40 -7.05 4.10
C HIS A 52 -9.71 -6.25 4.08
N GLU A 53 -10.14 -5.80 2.89
CA GLU A 53 -11.42 -5.08 2.74
C GLU A 53 -12.62 -6.04 2.66
N LEU A 54 -12.42 -7.29 2.25
CA LEU A 54 -13.47 -8.31 2.15
C LEU A 54 -13.05 -9.59 2.87
N TYR A 55 -13.91 -10.07 3.77
CA TYR A 55 -13.74 -11.39 4.40
C TYR A 55 -14.89 -12.32 4.05
N LEU A 56 -14.55 -13.56 3.70
CA LEU A 56 -15.51 -14.63 3.46
C LEU A 56 -15.30 -15.74 4.48
N ARG A 57 -16.39 -16.20 5.08
CA ARG A 57 -16.34 -17.38 5.95
C ARG A 57 -16.21 -18.64 5.09
N VAL A 58 -15.20 -19.45 5.39
CA VAL A 58 -14.91 -20.68 4.65
C VAL A 58 -16.07 -21.69 4.72
N MET A 59 -16.83 -21.72 5.82
CA MET A 59 -17.88 -22.72 6.02
C MET A 59 -19.12 -22.55 5.13
N ASP A 60 -19.46 -21.33 4.74
CA ASP A 60 -20.74 -21.01 4.09
C ASP A 60 -20.62 -19.90 3.03
N ALA A 61 -19.39 -19.43 2.74
CA ALA A 61 -19.08 -18.27 1.91
C ALA A 61 -19.83 -16.98 2.30
N THR A 62 -20.28 -16.87 3.55
CA THR A 62 -20.96 -15.65 4.01
C THR A 62 -19.95 -14.52 4.09
N VAL A 63 -20.34 -13.36 3.58
CA VAL A 63 -19.61 -12.11 3.76
C VAL A 63 -19.59 -11.75 5.23
N LEU A 64 -18.39 -11.66 5.80
CA LEU A 64 -18.19 -11.21 7.16
C LEU A 64 -18.03 -9.70 7.17
N ASP A 65 -18.90 -9.07 7.95
CA ASP A 65 -18.88 -7.64 8.13
C ASP A 65 -17.93 -7.28 9.26
N CYS A 66 -16.66 -7.11 8.90
CA CYS A 66 -15.58 -6.77 9.80
C CYS A 66 -15.57 -5.26 10.11
N ALA A 67 -16.74 -4.70 10.41
CA ALA A 67 -16.86 -3.31 10.78
C ALA A 67 -16.50 -3.11 12.27
N PRO A 68 -15.76 -2.04 12.62
CA PRO A 68 -15.49 -1.71 14.02
C PRO A 68 -16.80 -1.51 14.77
N ALA A 69 -16.87 -2.02 16.01
CA ALA A 69 -18.08 -2.05 16.82
C ALA A 69 -18.83 -0.70 16.82
N GLY A 70 -19.99 -0.65 16.15
CA GLY A 70 -20.81 0.55 16.02
C GLY A 70 -21.18 0.94 14.58
N VAL A 71 -20.57 0.31 13.57
CA VAL A 71 -20.98 0.45 12.17
C VAL A 71 -21.59 -0.88 11.73
N SER A 72 -22.87 -0.89 11.36
CA SER A 72 -23.48 -2.04 10.69
C SER A 72 -23.09 -1.96 9.23
N GLY A 73 -22.22 -2.83 8.74
CA GLY A 73 -22.11 -2.98 7.31
C GLY A 73 -23.29 -3.79 6.74
N SER A 74 -23.29 -3.90 5.42
CA SER A 74 -24.42 -4.38 4.63
C SER A 74 -24.50 -5.91 4.52
N GLY A 75 -23.51 -6.66 5.01
CA GLY A 75 -23.42 -8.11 4.75
C GLY A 75 -23.38 -8.46 3.25
N GLN A 76 -22.93 -7.51 2.43
CA GLN A 76 -22.87 -7.59 0.97
C GLN A 76 -21.42 -7.36 0.52
N ILE A 77 -21.04 -7.95 -0.61
CA ILE A 77 -19.74 -7.69 -1.23
C ILE A 77 -19.76 -6.27 -1.77
N SER A 78 -19.04 -5.36 -1.12
CA SER A 78 -18.96 -3.96 -1.51
C SER A 78 -17.49 -3.59 -1.66
N LEU A 79 -16.98 -3.61 -2.90
CA LEU A 79 -15.56 -3.38 -3.19
C LEU A 79 -15.37 -2.02 -3.88
N PRO A 80 -14.36 -1.23 -3.49
CA PRO A 80 -14.17 0.11 -4.05
C PRO A 80 -13.93 0.09 -5.56
N GLY A 81 -14.81 0.77 -6.28
CA GLY A 81 -14.75 0.90 -7.74
C GLY A 81 -15.47 -0.20 -8.52
N PHE A 82 -16.08 -1.16 -7.83
CA PHE A 82 -16.90 -2.19 -8.45
C PHE A 82 -18.30 -1.63 -8.72
N THR A 83 -18.96 -2.16 -9.74
CA THR A 83 -20.36 -1.86 -10.03
C THR A 83 -21.27 -2.83 -9.28
N ALA A 84 -22.50 -2.41 -8.96
CA ALA A 84 -23.48 -3.28 -8.32
C ALA A 84 -23.70 -4.62 -9.06
N ALA A 85 -23.59 -4.62 -10.39
CA ALA A 85 -23.69 -5.85 -11.19
C ALA A 85 -22.49 -6.79 -11.00
N GLN A 86 -21.28 -6.25 -10.82
CA GLN A 86 -20.08 -7.03 -10.56
C GLN A 86 -20.08 -7.57 -9.12
N GLU A 87 -20.59 -6.78 -8.17
CA GLU A 87 -20.77 -7.19 -6.78
C GLU A 87 -21.80 -8.33 -6.68
N GLU A 88 -22.96 -8.20 -7.34
CA GLU A 88 -23.98 -9.25 -7.41
C GLU A 88 -23.45 -10.53 -8.09
N GLU A 89 -22.61 -10.38 -9.12
CA GLU A 89 -21.96 -11.53 -9.76
C GLU A 89 -21.03 -12.28 -8.79
N LEU A 90 -20.23 -11.56 -8.01
CA LEU A 90 -19.34 -12.14 -7.01
C LEU A 90 -20.10 -12.76 -5.84
N GLU A 91 -21.20 -12.14 -5.40
CA GLU A 91 -22.08 -12.71 -4.37
C GLU A 91 -22.70 -14.01 -4.85
N THR A 92 -23.18 -14.03 -6.10
CA THR A 92 -23.74 -15.23 -6.71
C THR A 92 -22.69 -16.33 -6.85
N LEU A 93 -21.46 -15.98 -7.26
CA LEU A 93 -20.35 -16.91 -7.34
C LEU A 93 -20.01 -17.50 -5.96
N ALA A 94 -19.83 -16.64 -4.96
CA ALA A 94 -19.51 -17.05 -3.59
C ALA A 94 -20.61 -17.95 -3.01
N ALA A 95 -21.89 -17.59 -3.18
CA ALA A 95 -23.02 -18.39 -2.72
C ALA A 95 -23.09 -19.77 -3.40
N ASN A 96 -22.79 -19.85 -4.70
CA ASN A 96 -22.79 -21.12 -5.43
C ASN A 96 -21.65 -22.05 -5.00
N LEU A 97 -20.47 -21.50 -4.76
CA LEU A 97 -19.29 -22.27 -4.33
C LEU A 97 -19.31 -22.60 -2.83
N GLY A 98 -19.96 -21.76 -2.01
CA GLY A 98 -20.02 -21.90 -0.56
C GLY A 98 -21.05 -22.89 -0.02
N MET A 99 -21.86 -23.54 -0.87
CA MET A 99 -22.97 -24.38 -0.43
C MET A 99 -22.55 -25.53 0.51
N ASP A 100 -21.36 -26.09 0.31
CA ASP A 100 -20.80 -27.18 1.13
C ASP A 100 -19.51 -26.74 1.86
N GLY A 101 -19.27 -25.43 1.92
CA GLY A 101 -18.01 -24.82 2.36
C GLY A 101 -16.99 -24.69 1.22
N LEU A 102 -16.14 -23.68 1.33
CA LEU A 102 -15.15 -23.29 0.32
C LEU A 102 -13.87 -24.12 0.42
N SER A 103 -13.63 -24.99 -0.56
CA SER A 103 -12.33 -25.62 -0.78
C SER A 103 -11.25 -24.60 -1.16
N ALA A 104 -9.98 -24.99 -1.08
CA ALA A 104 -8.87 -24.10 -1.45
C ALA A 104 -8.94 -23.69 -2.94
N GLU A 105 -9.40 -24.60 -3.79
CA GLU A 105 -9.60 -24.35 -5.22
C GLU A 105 -10.71 -23.33 -5.47
N GLU A 106 -11.82 -23.40 -4.71
CA GLU A 106 -12.94 -22.46 -4.81
C GLU A 106 -12.57 -21.08 -4.26
N GLN A 107 -11.80 -21.02 -3.18
CA GLN A 107 -11.24 -19.77 -2.67
C GLN A 107 -10.36 -19.09 -3.73
N GLN A 108 -9.50 -19.87 -4.39
CA GLN A 108 -8.65 -19.37 -5.47
C GLN A 108 -9.48 -18.89 -6.68
N GLU A 109 -10.57 -19.57 -7.00
CA GLU A 109 -11.47 -19.18 -8.09
C GLU A 109 -12.18 -17.85 -7.80
N ILE A 110 -12.66 -17.65 -6.56
CA ILE A 110 -13.24 -16.38 -6.12
C ILE A 110 -12.20 -15.27 -6.21
N GLN A 111 -10.99 -15.48 -5.67
CA GLN A 111 -9.91 -14.49 -5.74
C GLN A 111 -9.58 -14.14 -7.19
N ARG A 112 -9.45 -15.15 -8.06
CA ARG A 112 -9.19 -14.93 -9.49
C ARG A 112 -10.27 -14.07 -10.14
N ARG A 113 -11.54 -14.27 -9.78
CA ARG A 113 -12.62 -13.47 -10.33
C ARG A 113 -12.59 -12.02 -9.81
N VAL A 114 -12.28 -11.82 -8.53
CA VAL A 114 -12.06 -10.49 -7.96
C VAL A 114 -10.91 -9.78 -8.67
N ASP A 115 -9.79 -10.47 -8.91
CA ASP A 115 -8.63 -9.91 -9.63
C ASP A 115 -8.97 -9.50 -11.06
N GLU A 116 -9.75 -10.32 -11.78
CA GLU A 116 -10.23 -10.02 -13.13
C GLU A 116 -11.11 -8.77 -13.17
N VAL A 117 -12.01 -8.63 -12.19
CA VAL A 117 -12.85 -7.43 -12.07
C VAL A 117 -12.03 -6.21 -11.68
N ALA A 118 -11.14 -6.33 -10.69
CA ALA A 118 -10.25 -5.27 -10.24
C ALA A 118 -9.34 -4.74 -11.37
N ALA A 119 -8.87 -5.61 -12.26
CA ALA A 119 -8.10 -5.21 -13.44
C ALA A 119 -8.88 -4.28 -14.38
N SER A 120 -10.21 -4.42 -14.43
CA SER A 120 -11.11 -3.57 -15.24
C SER A 120 -11.49 -2.25 -14.58
N VAL A 121 -11.24 -2.07 -13.27
CA VAL A 121 -11.62 -0.86 -12.53
C VAL A 121 -10.77 0.33 -12.99
N PRO A 122 -11.39 1.46 -13.40
CA PRO A 122 -10.68 2.69 -13.75
C PRO A 122 -9.84 3.22 -12.58
N GLN A 123 -8.64 3.75 -12.84
CA GLN A 123 -7.75 4.25 -11.79
C GLN A 123 -8.43 5.24 -10.82
N ALA A 124 -9.28 6.14 -11.31
CA ALA A 124 -9.99 7.13 -10.48
C ALA A 124 -11.03 6.51 -9.53
N SER A 125 -11.47 5.28 -9.81
CA SER A 125 -12.46 4.55 -9.00
C SER A 125 -11.82 3.53 -8.08
N ARG A 126 -10.52 3.26 -8.24
CA ARG A 126 -9.76 2.41 -7.32
C ARG A 126 -9.61 3.10 -5.97
N PRO A 127 -9.52 2.33 -4.87
CA PRO A 127 -9.14 2.91 -3.59
C PRO A 127 -7.83 3.66 -3.80
N TYR A 128 -7.79 4.90 -3.31
CA TYR A 128 -6.66 5.83 -3.43
C TYR A 128 -6.34 6.38 -4.85
N GLY A 129 -7.26 6.22 -5.82
CA GLY A 129 -7.12 6.67 -7.21
C GLY A 129 -6.87 8.16 -7.45
N ASP A 130 -7.35 9.03 -6.54
CA ASP A 130 -7.27 10.49 -6.69
C ASP A 130 -5.98 11.11 -6.14
N GLN A 131 -5.15 10.32 -5.45
CA GLN A 131 -3.91 10.81 -4.88
C GLN A 131 -2.79 10.65 -5.91
N ALA A 132 -2.55 11.71 -6.70
CA ALA A 132 -1.49 11.79 -7.72
C ALA A 132 -0.06 11.48 -7.21
N VAL A 133 0.12 11.29 -5.90
CA VAL A 133 1.40 10.99 -5.22
C VAL A 133 1.27 9.78 -4.29
N TRP A 134 0.33 8.88 -4.54
CA TRP A 134 0.10 7.74 -3.66
C TRP A 134 1.17 6.66 -3.81
N GLY A 135 1.59 6.06 -2.70
CA GLY A 135 2.50 4.92 -2.61
C GLY A 135 3.77 5.08 -3.45
N ALA A 136 3.72 4.65 -4.71
CA ALA A 136 4.78 4.79 -5.71
C ALA A 136 5.29 6.23 -5.85
N GLY A 137 4.39 7.22 -5.91
CA GLY A 137 4.77 8.63 -6.08
C GLY A 137 5.58 9.15 -4.88
N ARG A 138 5.11 8.85 -3.66
CA ARG A 138 5.80 9.16 -2.40
C ARG A 138 7.12 8.40 -2.27
N ALA A 139 7.14 7.13 -2.64
CA ALA A 139 8.35 6.31 -2.63
C ALA A 139 9.41 6.85 -3.58
N TRP A 140 9.04 7.22 -4.81
CA TRP A 140 9.96 7.82 -5.78
C TRP A 140 10.47 9.20 -5.36
N LEU A 141 9.59 10.06 -4.83
CA LEU A 141 10.00 11.36 -4.30
C LEU A 141 10.95 11.21 -3.10
N GLY A 142 10.61 10.33 -2.15
CA GLY A 142 11.45 10.03 -1.01
C GLY A 142 12.81 9.45 -1.43
N ALA A 143 12.82 8.53 -2.40
CA ALA A 143 14.04 7.94 -2.94
C ALA A 143 14.92 9.01 -3.61
N GLY A 144 14.31 9.92 -4.38
CA GLY A 144 15.00 11.06 -4.97
C GLY A 144 15.64 11.97 -3.93
N MET A 145 14.94 12.27 -2.83
CA MET A 145 15.47 13.06 -1.71
C MET A 145 16.65 12.37 -1.02
N VAL A 146 16.55 11.06 -0.77
CA VAL A 146 17.62 10.28 -0.14
C VAL A 146 18.86 10.23 -1.05
N VAL A 147 18.69 9.95 -2.35
CA VAL A 147 19.80 9.93 -3.31
C VAL A 147 20.48 11.31 -3.40
N ALA A 148 19.69 12.39 -3.47
CA ALA A 148 20.23 13.74 -3.49
C ALA A 148 21.02 14.09 -2.21
N ALA A 149 20.52 13.69 -1.03
CA ALA A 149 21.22 13.88 0.24
C ALA A 149 22.55 13.13 0.29
N VAL A 150 22.58 11.86 -0.13
CA VAL A 150 23.79 11.03 -0.16
C VAL A 150 24.82 11.59 -1.13
N LEU A 151 24.41 11.94 -2.35
CA LEU A 151 25.30 12.53 -3.35
C LEU A 151 25.83 13.90 -2.88
N GLY A 152 25.00 14.72 -2.23
CA GLY A 152 25.39 16.00 -1.65
C GLY A 152 26.44 15.85 -0.56
N LEU A 153 26.29 14.85 0.33
CA LEU A 153 27.28 14.51 1.36
C LEU A 153 28.59 14.03 0.73
N ILE A 154 28.54 13.09 -0.24
CA ILE A 154 29.73 12.59 -0.93
C ILE A 154 30.49 13.74 -1.62
N ALA A 155 29.77 14.65 -2.28
CA ALA A 155 30.36 15.81 -2.92
C ALA A 155 31.01 16.75 -1.90
N THR A 156 30.40 16.99 -0.74
CA THR A 156 31.00 17.82 0.32
C THR A 156 32.24 17.17 0.93
N PHE A 157 32.29 15.83 1.07
CA PHE A 157 33.50 15.14 1.53
C PHE A 157 34.61 15.09 0.47
N ARG A 158 34.26 14.91 -0.81
CA ARG A 158 35.23 14.79 -1.90
C ARG A 158 35.81 16.13 -2.36
N PHE A 159 35.05 17.22 -2.22
CA PHE A 159 35.47 18.59 -2.53
C PHE A 159 35.67 19.47 -1.29
N GLY A 160 35.56 18.88 -0.10
CA GLY A 160 35.97 19.47 1.17
C GLY A 160 37.48 19.78 1.13
N PRO A 161 37.94 20.87 1.77
CA PRO A 161 39.33 21.26 1.71
C PRO A 161 40.20 20.13 2.29
N ALA A 162 40.96 19.47 1.42
CA ALA A 162 42.10 18.64 1.82
C ALA A 162 43.09 19.55 2.53
N GLY A 163 43.00 19.64 3.85
CA GLY A 163 43.67 20.73 4.55
C GLY A 163 43.79 20.53 6.04
N VAL A 164 44.25 19.36 6.50
CA VAL A 164 45.25 19.24 7.57
C VAL A 164 46.06 17.96 7.30
N SER A 165 46.99 18.04 6.34
CA SER A 165 48.16 17.18 6.41
C SER A 165 49.03 17.75 7.52
N SER A 166 49.08 17.01 8.63
CA SER A 166 49.96 17.25 9.77
C SER A 166 51.41 17.20 9.29
N SER A 167 52.06 18.36 9.16
CA SER A 167 53.51 18.44 9.09
C SER A 167 54.04 18.53 10.52
N ARG A 168 54.71 17.45 10.95
CA ARG A 168 55.87 17.59 11.84
C ARG A 168 57.00 18.31 11.10
#